data_AF-A0A955G3X0-F1
#
_entry.id   AF-A0A955G3X0-F1
#
_cell.length_a   1.000
_cell.length_b   1.000
_cell.length_c   1.000
_cell.angle_alpha   90.00
_cell.angle_beta   90.00
_cell.angle_gamma   90.00
#
_symmetry.space_group_name_H-M   'P 1'
#
loop_
_entity.id
_entity.type
_entity.pdbx_description
1 polymer ?
#
loop_
_entity_poly.entity_id
_entity_poly.type
_entity_poly.pdbx_seq_one_letter_code
_entity_poly.pdbx_strand_id
1 'polypeptide(L)'
;IGEVHEGAATMDWMEQEQERGITIVSAATTTFWTPYFDTHLAKVPYRFNIIDTPGHVDFTAEVERSLRVLDGGITVLDASEGVQSQSETVWRQADKYKVPRICFVNKMDKLGADFVATIEDIRVKFGVKPAVMVLPMGAENDFRGVIELLDRKALFWKDTAADTEPQVMDIPAEYAEQAEVERAALVEAIAETDDALLEKFFADEEIPLNDLKAALRKAVIGYQLVPVFAGSSLKNTGVQPLLDAVVEYLPSPVDIDHIVGKNPKTKEEETRKLLPEEPFCALAFKIQTDPHVGKLTYCRVYSGTLKAGSYTYNSTRKEKERVGRLLLMHANQREEMDEARAGEIVAIVGLKSTKT
;
A
#
# COMPACT_ATOMS: atom_id res chain seq x y z
N ILE A 1 -0.09 -16.35 8.94
CA ILE A 1 0.81 -15.72 7.94
C ILE A 1 1.72 -16.81 7.40
N GLY A 2 1.87 -16.95 6.08
CA GLY A 2 2.61 -18.07 5.50
C GLY A 2 4.11 -17.96 5.78
N GLU A 3 4.71 -19.03 6.30
CA GLU A 3 6.16 -19.13 6.47
C GLU A 3 6.84 -19.22 5.09
N VAL A 4 7.88 -18.42 4.88
CA VAL A 4 8.67 -18.36 3.65
C VAL A 4 9.69 -19.53 3.55
N HIS A 5 9.63 -20.48 4.48
CA HIS A 5 10.68 -21.50 4.65
C HIS A 5 10.66 -22.63 3.62
N GLU A 6 9.62 -22.77 2.80
CA GLU A 6 9.54 -23.82 1.76
C GLU A 6 9.47 -23.29 0.32
N GLY A 7 10.00 -22.08 0.04
CA GLY A 7 10.11 -21.56 -1.34
C GLY A 7 8.79 -21.41 -2.11
N ALA A 8 7.64 -21.50 -1.42
CA ALA A 8 6.32 -21.61 -2.05
C ALA A 8 5.53 -20.29 -2.08
N ALA A 9 6.01 -19.23 -1.42
CA ALA A 9 5.25 -17.99 -1.20
C ALA A 9 6.12 -16.71 -1.35
N THR A 10 7.16 -16.75 -2.17
CA THR A 10 7.98 -15.58 -2.50
C THR A 10 7.44 -14.89 -3.75
N MET A 11 7.28 -13.56 -3.69
CA MET A 11 6.90 -12.74 -4.85
C MET A 11 8.02 -12.71 -5.91
N ASP A 12 9.27 -12.91 -5.47
CA ASP A 12 10.45 -13.15 -6.31
C ASP A 12 10.45 -14.61 -6.79
N TRP A 13 9.77 -14.87 -7.90
CA TRP A 13 9.58 -16.22 -8.45
C TRP A 13 10.57 -16.55 -9.58
N MET A 14 11.23 -15.55 -10.18
CA MET A 14 12.24 -15.81 -11.20
C MET A 14 13.55 -16.25 -10.57
N GLU A 15 14.20 -17.25 -11.14
CA GLU A 15 15.52 -17.74 -10.68
C GLU A 15 16.56 -16.60 -10.59
N GLN A 16 16.50 -15.66 -11.53
CA GLN A 16 17.37 -14.47 -11.54
C GLN A 16 17.05 -13.45 -10.42
N GLU A 17 15.81 -13.36 -9.97
CA GLU A 17 15.42 -12.52 -8.81
C GLU A 17 15.95 -13.15 -7.53
N GLN A 18 15.78 -14.47 -7.39
CA GLN A 18 16.25 -15.25 -6.24
C GLN A 18 17.78 -15.26 -6.13
N GLU A 19 18.48 -15.41 -7.25
CA GLU A 19 19.96 -15.37 -7.30
C GLU A 19 20.54 -14.01 -6.90
N ARG A 20 19.85 -12.92 -7.25
CA ARG A 20 20.35 -11.55 -7.07
C ARG A 20 19.77 -10.84 -5.85
N GLY A 21 18.74 -11.40 -5.24
CA GLY A 21 18.02 -10.77 -4.12
C GLY A 21 17.37 -9.43 -4.49
N ILE A 22 16.93 -9.28 -5.75
CA ILE A 22 16.27 -8.07 -6.25
C ILE A 22 15.00 -8.45 -7.01
N THR A 23 13.94 -7.66 -6.85
CA THR A 23 12.74 -7.76 -7.65
C THR A 23 12.98 -7.14 -9.04
N ILE A 24 12.76 -7.91 -10.09
CA ILE A 24 13.01 -7.54 -11.49
C ILE A 24 11.67 -7.27 -12.20
N VAL A 25 10.65 -8.08 -11.97
CA VAL A 25 9.31 -7.94 -12.57
C VAL A 25 8.28 -7.75 -11.47
N SER A 26 7.36 -6.81 -11.69
CA SER A 26 6.31 -6.54 -10.70
C SER A 26 5.43 -7.76 -10.48
N ALA A 27 5.19 -8.19 -9.25
CA ALA A 27 4.30 -9.33 -8.95
C ALA A 27 2.95 -8.83 -8.44
N ALA A 28 1.84 -9.37 -8.95
CA ALA A 28 0.49 -8.97 -8.56
C ALA A 28 -0.20 -10.13 -7.84
N THR A 29 -0.54 -9.93 -6.57
CA THR A 29 -1.22 -10.93 -5.74
C THR A 29 -2.41 -10.32 -5.00
N THR A 30 -3.45 -11.12 -4.83
CA THR A 30 -4.60 -10.77 -4.00
C THR A 30 -4.49 -11.47 -2.65
N THR A 31 -4.73 -10.73 -1.59
CA THR A 31 -4.83 -11.28 -0.22
C THR A 31 -5.97 -10.60 0.53
N PHE A 32 -6.30 -11.12 1.70
CA PHE A 32 -7.33 -10.58 2.56
C PHE A 32 -6.74 -10.25 3.93
N TRP A 33 -7.04 -9.06 4.43
CA TRP A 33 -6.63 -8.60 5.75
C TRP A 33 -7.87 -8.26 6.56
N THR A 34 -8.00 -8.84 7.75
CA THR A 34 -9.01 -8.39 8.72
C THR A 34 -8.26 -7.56 9.76
N PRO A 35 -8.65 -6.30 10.00
CA PRO A 35 -7.97 -5.44 10.96
C PRO A 35 -7.77 -6.14 12.30
N TYR A 36 -6.56 -6.08 12.81
CA TYR A 36 -6.16 -6.75 14.04
C TYR A 36 -6.67 -5.97 15.26
N PHE A 37 -6.38 -4.67 15.28
CA PHE A 37 -6.66 -3.74 16.37
C PHE A 37 -8.06 -3.15 16.29
N ASP A 38 -8.43 -2.41 17.33
CA ASP A 38 -9.71 -1.72 17.39
C ASP A 38 -9.70 -0.53 16.42
N THR A 39 -10.70 -0.52 15.54
CA THR A 39 -10.91 0.53 14.55
C THR A 39 -12.39 0.89 14.50
N HIS A 40 -12.68 2.10 14.05
CA HIS A 40 -14.02 2.57 13.75
C HIS A 40 -14.62 1.89 12.50
N LEU A 41 -13.79 1.17 11.74
CA LEU A 41 -14.19 0.42 10.56
C LEU A 41 -14.80 -0.94 10.91
N ALA A 42 -15.53 -1.53 9.97
CA ALA A 42 -16.11 -2.85 10.15
C ALA A 42 -15.02 -3.92 10.26
N LYS A 43 -15.08 -4.80 11.26
CA LYS A 43 -14.12 -5.90 11.45
C LYS A 43 -14.44 -7.07 10.51
N VAL A 44 -14.25 -6.83 9.21
CA VAL A 44 -14.49 -7.76 8.09
C VAL A 44 -13.19 -7.95 7.29
N PRO A 45 -13.06 -9.01 6.48
CA PRO A 45 -11.92 -9.15 5.58
C PRO A 45 -11.96 -8.08 4.49
N TYR A 46 -10.91 -7.26 4.42
CA TYR A 46 -10.63 -6.33 3.34
C TYR A 46 -9.72 -6.99 2.32
N ARG A 47 -10.04 -6.83 1.03
CA ARG A 47 -9.23 -7.35 -0.07
C ARG A 47 -8.10 -6.38 -0.40
N PHE A 48 -6.86 -6.87 -0.35
CA PHE A 48 -5.69 -6.17 -0.87
C PHE A 48 -5.30 -6.75 -2.22
N ASN A 49 -5.03 -5.88 -3.18
CA ASN A 49 -4.35 -6.24 -4.42
C ASN A 49 -2.95 -5.61 -4.34
N ILE A 50 -1.95 -6.44 -4.04
CA ILE A 50 -0.58 -6.00 -3.86
C ILE A 50 0.11 -6.11 -5.22
N ILE A 51 0.64 -4.99 -5.71
CA ILE A 51 1.59 -4.98 -6.82
C ILE A 51 2.96 -4.68 -6.21
N ASP A 52 3.80 -5.70 -6.16
CA ASP A 52 5.19 -5.53 -5.78
C ASP A 52 5.93 -4.85 -6.93
N THR A 53 6.64 -3.76 -6.65
CA THR A 53 7.29 -2.93 -7.69
C THR A 53 8.81 -2.97 -7.50
N PRO A 54 9.61 -3.10 -8.58
CA PRO A 54 11.05 -3.02 -8.48
C PRO A 54 11.52 -1.71 -7.81
N GLY A 55 12.40 -1.80 -6.81
CA GLY A 55 13.01 -0.62 -6.18
C GLY A 55 14.17 -0.02 -6.98
N HIS A 56 14.69 -0.74 -7.98
CA HIS A 56 15.87 -0.34 -8.74
C HIS A 56 15.53 0.58 -9.92
N VAL A 57 16.34 1.62 -10.10
CA VAL A 57 16.16 2.66 -11.15
C VAL A 57 16.18 2.11 -12.58
N ASP A 58 16.85 0.98 -12.80
CA ASP A 58 16.90 0.34 -14.13
C ASP A 58 15.54 -0.20 -14.60
N PHE A 59 14.57 -0.34 -13.68
CA PHE A 59 13.21 -0.82 -13.98
C PHE A 59 12.14 0.28 -13.85
N THR A 60 12.55 1.54 -13.99
CA THR A 60 11.67 2.73 -13.89
C THR A 60 10.39 2.67 -14.73
N ALA A 61 10.42 2.05 -15.92
CA ALA A 61 9.21 1.90 -16.75
C ALA A 61 8.16 0.96 -16.12
N GLU A 62 8.60 -0.09 -15.42
CA GLU A 62 7.73 -1.01 -14.68
C GLU A 62 7.10 -0.29 -13.47
N VAL A 63 7.91 0.51 -12.76
CA VAL A 63 7.47 1.34 -11.63
C VAL A 63 6.43 2.36 -12.06
N GLU A 64 6.69 3.14 -13.12
CA GLU A 64 5.71 4.11 -13.63
C GLU A 64 4.39 3.44 -14.05
N ARG A 65 4.46 2.24 -14.63
CA ARG A 65 3.25 1.53 -15.06
C ARG A 65 2.45 1.03 -13.86
N SER A 66 3.11 0.55 -12.82
CA SER A 66 2.48 0.08 -11.58
C SER A 66 1.84 1.24 -10.82
N LEU A 67 2.55 2.36 -10.68
CA LEU A 67 2.04 3.57 -10.00
C LEU A 67 0.77 4.16 -10.65
N ARG A 68 0.54 3.93 -11.94
CA ARG A 68 -0.68 4.37 -12.64
C ARG A 68 -1.92 3.55 -12.29
N VAL A 69 -1.72 2.37 -11.72
CA VAL A 69 -2.78 1.40 -11.45
C VAL A 69 -3.12 1.33 -9.95
N LEU A 70 -2.16 1.66 -9.11
CA LEU A 70 -2.28 1.64 -7.66
C LEU A 70 -3.11 2.82 -7.15
N ASP A 71 -3.93 2.54 -6.13
CA ASP A 71 -4.70 3.57 -5.43
C ASP A 71 -3.84 4.22 -4.32
N GLY A 72 -2.97 3.44 -3.67
CA GLY A 72 -2.03 3.90 -2.65
C GLY A 72 -0.76 3.06 -2.63
N GLY A 73 0.25 3.46 -1.84
CA GLY A 73 1.54 2.76 -1.77
C GLY A 73 2.14 2.70 -0.37
N ILE A 74 3.03 1.72 -0.17
CA ILE A 74 3.89 1.62 1.02
C ILE A 74 5.33 1.85 0.58
N THR A 75 5.96 2.89 1.09
CA THR A 75 7.39 3.15 0.88
C THR A 75 8.17 2.52 2.01
N VAL A 76 8.94 1.48 1.70
CA VAL A 76 9.78 0.77 2.66
C VAL A 76 11.18 1.39 2.66
N LEU A 77 11.69 1.76 3.83
CA LEU A 77 13.01 2.35 4.02
C LEU A 77 13.82 1.50 4.98
N ASP A 78 15.14 1.42 4.78
CA ASP A 78 16.05 0.74 5.71
C ASP A 78 16.39 1.71 6.86
N ALA A 79 16.11 1.30 8.09
CA ALA A 79 16.31 2.12 9.29
C ALA A 79 17.77 2.58 9.50
N SER A 80 18.75 1.86 8.94
CA SER A 80 20.17 2.21 9.08
C SER A 80 20.70 3.11 7.96
N GLU A 81 20.04 3.10 6.80
CA GLU A 81 20.49 3.82 5.61
C GLU A 81 19.60 5.03 5.29
N GLY A 82 18.42 5.11 5.91
CA GLY A 82 17.48 6.20 5.74
C GLY A 82 16.97 6.31 4.30
N VAL A 83 16.82 7.54 3.83
CA VAL A 83 16.38 7.81 2.45
C VAL A 83 17.59 7.84 1.52
N GLN A 84 17.56 6.96 0.52
CA GLN A 84 18.60 6.87 -0.51
C GLN A 84 18.16 7.53 -1.83
N SER A 85 19.13 7.80 -2.71
CA SER A 85 18.90 8.40 -4.03
C SER A 85 17.93 7.60 -4.90
N GLN A 86 17.91 6.27 -4.75
CA GLN A 86 16.96 5.38 -5.43
C GLN A 86 15.54 5.59 -4.89
N SER A 87 15.38 5.62 -3.57
CA SER A 87 14.10 5.89 -2.90
C SER A 87 13.53 7.24 -3.31
N GLU A 88 14.36 8.30 -3.41
CA GLU A 88 13.93 9.62 -3.92
C GLU A 88 13.42 9.56 -5.36
N THR A 89 14.07 8.76 -6.21
CA THR A 89 13.68 8.66 -7.62
C THR A 89 12.30 8.03 -7.75
N VAL A 90 12.06 6.92 -7.03
CA VAL A 90 10.75 6.25 -6.99
C VAL A 90 9.70 7.15 -6.33
N TRP A 91 10.07 7.89 -5.28
CA TRP A 91 9.18 8.85 -4.61
C TRP A 91 8.68 9.94 -5.57
N ARG A 92 9.57 10.55 -6.34
CA ARG A 92 9.21 11.57 -7.35
C ARG A 92 8.31 11.03 -8.45
N GLN A 93 8.47 9.75 -8.82
CA GLN A 93 7.57 9.10 -9.76
C GLN A 93 6.17 8.93 -9.17
N ALA A 94 6.06 8.55 -7.90
CA ALA A 94 4.78 8.45 -7.21
C ALA A 94 4.11 9.83 -7.03
N ASP A 95 4.89 10.90 -6.80
CA ASP A 95 4.38 12.29 -6.74
C ASP A 95 3.73 12.72 -8.05
N LYS A 96 4.31 12.36 -9.19
CA LYS A 96 3.75 12.67 -10.52
C LYS A 96 2.35 12.11 -10.72
N TYR A 97 2.05 10.95 -10.11
CA TYR A 97 0.75 10.31 -10.15
C TYR A 97 -0.12 10.60 -8.92
N LYS A 98 0.37 11.44 -7.98
CA LYS A 98 -0.31 11.81 -6.74
C LYS A 98 -0.78 10.60 -5.92
N VAL A 99 0.02 9.53 -5.88
CA VAL A 99 -0.33 8.32 -5.14
C VAL A 99 -0.15 8.59 -3.63
N PRO A 100 -1.21 8.48 -2.80
CA PRO A 100 -1.10 8.54 -1.34
C PRO A 100 -0.23 7.41 -0.80
N ARG A 101 0.59 7.70 0.22
CA ARG A 101 1.62 6.78 0.69
C ARG A 101 1.70 6.71 2.21
N ILE A 102 2.11 5.54 2.68
CA ILE A 102 2.58 5.29 4.05
C ILE A 102 4.06 4.94 3.96
N CYS A 103 4.88 5.44 4.89
CA CYS A 103 6.27 5.01 5.04
C CYS A 103 6.38 3.91 6.11
N PHE A 104 7.19 2.90 5.83
CA PHE A 104 7.56 1.86 6.79
C PHE A 104 9.08 1.82 6.94
N VAL A 105 9.57 2.26 8.10
CA VAL A 105 10.98 2.19 8.48
C VAL A 105 11.27 0.77 8.97
N ASN A 106 11.81 -0.04 8.06
CA ASN A 106 12.04 -1.46 8.24
C ASN A 106 13.47 -1.74 8.70
N LYS A 107 13.72 -2.98 9.14
CA LYS A 107 15.00 -3.46 9.66
C LYS A 107 15.46 -2.70 10.90
N MET A 108 14.51 -2.37 11.79
CA MET A 108 14.83 -1.81 13.11
C MET A 108 15.73 -2.73 13.95
N ASP A 109 15.89 -3.99 13.57
CA ASP A 109 16.78 -4.99 14.18
C ASP A 109 18.22 -4.97 13.64
N LYS A 110 18.52 -4.18 12.60
CA LYS A 110 19.85 -4.07 11.99
C LYS A 110 20.74 -3.09 12.80
N LEU A 111 22.04 -3.39 12.88
CA LEU A 111 23.04 -2.48 13.46
C LEU A 111 22.99 -1.10 12.78
N GLY A 112 22.99 -0.04 13.58
CA GLY A 112 22.88 1.34 13.10
C GLY A 112 21.45 1.78 12.77
N ALA A 113 20.42 1.00 13.13
CA ALA A 113 19.03 1.42 12.96
C ALA A 113 18.74 2.72 13.72
N ASP A 114 18.34 3.76 12.99
CA ASP A 114 18.01 5.07 13.53
C ASP A 114 16.69 5.58 12.94
N PHE A 115 15.61 5.40 13.72
CA PHE A 115 14.27 5.82 13.33
C PHE A 115 14.17 7.35 13.22
N VAL A 116 14.73 8.09 14.17
CA VAL A 116 14.61 9.56 14.24
C VAL A 116 15.34 10.20 13.06
N ALA A 117 16.56 9.73 12.75
CA ALA A 117 17.29 10.18 11.57
C ALA A 117 16.54 9.86 10.28
N THR A 118 15.91 8.68 10.19
CA THR A 118 15.10 8.30 9.01
C THR A 118 13.86 9.19 8.86
N ILE A 119 13.20 9.59 9.94
CA ILE A 119 12.08 10.56 9.91
C ILE A 119 12.54 11.92 9.38
N GLU A 120 13.70 12.41 9.84
CA GLU A 120 14.24 13.68 9.36
C GLU A 120 14.63 13.60 7.88
N ASP A 121 15.20 12.48 7.46
CA ASP A 121 15.48 12.18 6.06
C ASP A 121 14.20 12.22 5.19
N ILE A 122 13.11 11.59 5.65
CA ILE A 122 11.79 11.66 4.99
C ILE A 122 11.35 13.13 4.87
N ARG A 123 11.44 13.90 5.95
CA ARG A 123 11.02 15.30 5.97
C ARG A 123 11.80 16.15 4.98
N VAL A 124 13.13 16.01 4.98
CA VAL A 124 14.03 16.88 4.19
C VAL A 124 14.14 16.41 2.73
N LYS A 125 14.40 15.12 2.49
CA LYS A 125 14.70 14.60 1.15
C LYS A 125 13.44 14.37 0.32
N PHE A 126 12.36 13.87 0.93
CA PHE A 126 11.07 13.76 0.23
C PHE A 126 10.28 15.08 0.25
N GLY A 127 10.58 15.99 1.16
CA GLY A 127 9.92 17.29 1.24
C GLY A 127 8.46 17.19 1.67
N VAL A 128 8.15 16.26 2.58
CA VAL A 128 6.78 15.98 3.06
C VAL A 128 6.68 16.16 4.58
N LYS A 129 5.45 16.28 5.09
CA LYS A 129 5.18 16.29 6.53
C LYS A 129 4.93 14.85 7.02
N PRO A 130 5.88 14.22 7.73
CA PRO A 130 5.65 12.89 8.30
C PRO A 130 4.68 12.98 9.49
N ALA A 131 3.67 12.12 9.51
CA ALA A 131 2.85 11.83 10.68
C ALA A 131 3.42 10.59 11.34
N VAL A 132 4.26 10.76 12.37
CA VAL A 132 4.88 9.64 13.09
C VAL A 132 3.78 8.89 13.85
N MET A 133 3.47 7.66 13.44
CA MET A 133 2.33 6.90 13.99
C MET A 133 2.74 6.03 15.17
N VAL A 134 4.01 5.62 15.20
CA VAL A 134 4.55 4.74 16.22
C VAL A 134 5.91 5.20 16.71
N LEU A 135 6.22 4.88 17.97
CA LEU A 135 7.55 5.01 18.55
C LEU A 135 8.18 3.62 18.73
N PRO A 136 9.33 3.30 18.11
CA PRO A 136 9.99 2.01 18.34
C PRO A 136 10.55 1.90 19.75
N MET A 137 10.37 0.73 20.37
CA MET A 137 10.95 0.39 21.67
C MET A 137 12.26 -0.37 21.46
N GLY A 138 13.37 0.33 21.67
CA GLY A 138 14.72 -0.16 21.40
C GLY A 138 15.10 -0.05 19.92
N ALA A 139 16.32 -0.47 19.62
CA ALA A 139 16.86 -0.55 18.26
C ALA A 139 17.82 -1.75 18.20
N GLU A 140 18.16 -2.18 16.99
CA GLU A 140 19.06 -3.29 16.76
C GLU A 140 18.59 -4.56 17.49
N ASN A 141 19.48 -5.23 18.22
CA ASN A 141 19.14 -6.42 19.00
C ASN A 141 18.14 -6.15 20.14
N ASP A 142 18.04 -4.90 20.62
CA ASP A 142 17.14 -4.52 21.70
C ASP A 142 15.74 -4.11 21.19
N PHE A 143 15.55 -4.04 19.87
CA PHE A 143 14.25 -3.75 19.27
C PHE A 143 13.24 -4.86 19.60
N ARG A 144 12.20 -4.51 20.35
CA ARG A 144 11.24 -5.47 20.92
C ARG A 144 9.78 -5.16 20.64
N GLY A 145 9.49 -4.05 19.96
CA GLY A 145 8.12 -3.64 19.67
C GLY A 145 7.97 -2.17 19.34
N VAL A 146 6.73 -1.72 19.27
CA VAL A 146 6.37 -0.34 18.92
C VAL A 146 5.26 0.18 19.84
N ILE A 147 5.22 1.48 20.09
CA ILE A 147 4.15 2.15 20.81
C ILE A 147 3.29 2.87 19.78
N GLU A 148 2.01 2.53 19.71
CA GLU A 148 1.02 3.25 18.90
C GLU A 148 0.64 4.55 19.59
N LEU A 149 0.95 5.69 18.96
CA LEU A 149 0.84 6.99 19.59
C LEU A 149 -0.61 7.45 19.72
N LEU A 150 -1.46 7.19 18.73
CA LEU A 150 -2.88 7.58 18.79
C LEU A 150 -3.65 6.79 19.86
N ASP A 151 -3.49 5.46 19.86
CA ASP A 151 -4.19 4.54 20.76
C ASP A 151 -3.53 4.43 22.15
N ARG A 152 -2.33 5.00 22.32
CA ARG A 152 -1.53 4.97 23.57
C ARG A 152 -1.30 3.55 24.10
N LYS A 153 -0.92 2.63 23.21
CA LYS A 153 -0.65 1.22 23.55
C LYS A 153 0.73 0.80 23.11
N ALA A 154 1.39 0.01 23.95
CA ALA A 154 2.64 -0.64 23.60
C ALA A 154 2.35 -2.04 23.04
N LEU A 155 2.92 -2.32 21.88
CA LEU A 155 2.81 -3.60 21.18
C LEU A 155 4.15 -4.32 21.27
N PHE A 156 4.14 -5.53 21.82
CA PHE A 156 5.31 -6.38 21.97
C PHE A 156 5.15 -7.67 21.17
N TRP A 157 6.22 -8.10 20.53
CA TRP A 157 6.28 -9.42 19.90
C TRP A 157 7.29 -10.26 20.67
N LYS A 158 7.01 -11.55 20.80
CA LYS A 158 8.02 -12.48 21.32
C LYS A 158 9.11 -12.64 20.28
N ASP A 159 10.33 -12.92 20.73
CA ASP A 159 11.53 -13.07 19.89
C ASP A 159 11.56 -14.39 19.10
N THR A 160 10.39 -14.85 18.64
CA THR A 160 10.23 -16.04 17.81
C THR A 160 9.54 -15.61 16.52
N ALA A 161 10.23 -15.75 15.38
CA ALA A 161 9.72 -15.33 14.07
C ALA A 161 8.36 -15.94 13.69
N ALA A 162 7.94 -17.03 14.34
CA ALA A 162 6.62 -17.65 14.14
C ALA A 162 5.48 -16.94 14.88
N ASP A 163 5.77 -16.13 15.91
CA ASP A 163 4.74 -15.44 16.68
C ASP A 163 4.39 -14.13 15.97
N THR A 164 3.16 -14.06 15.46
CA THR A 164 2.67 -12.93 14.66
C THR A 164 1.63 -12.11 15.40
N GLU A 165 1.28 -12.49 16.62
CA GLU A 165 0.28 -11.80 17.43
C GLU A 165 0.98 -10.90 18.46
N PRO A 166 0.84 -9.56 18.37
CA PRO A 166 1.39 -8.69 19.38
C PRO A 166 0.65 -8.84 20.72
N GLN A 167 1.43 -8.77 21.80
CA GLN A 167 0.93 -8.52 23.13
C GLN A 167 0.70 -7.02 23.31
N VAL A 168 -0.55 -6.65 23.57
CA VAL A 168 -0.94 -5.27 23.87
C VAL A 168 -0.76 -5.01 25.36
N MET A 169 0.02 -4.00 25.69
CA MET A 169 0.35 -3.61 27.05
C MET A 169 0.25 -2.08 27.22
N ASP A 170 0.29 -1.62 28.47
CA ASP A 170 0.47 -0.20 28.76
C ASP A 170 1.90 0.25 28.43
N ILE A 171 2.05 1.54 28.13
CA ILE A 171 3.35 2.13 27.76
C ILE A 171 4.34 1.99 28.92
N PRO A 172 5.54 1.41 28.71
CA PRO A 172 6.56 1.33 29.75
C PRO A 172 6.94 2.73 30.26
N ALA A 173 7.20 2.83 31.57
CA ALA A 173 7.47 4.12 32.22
C ALA A 173 8.63 4.92 31.58
N GLU A 174 9.64 4.22 31.06
CA GLU A 174 10.79 4.84 30.39
C GLU A 174 10.45 5.51 29.05
N TYR A 175 9.35 5.12 28.40
CA TYR A 175 8.86 5.73 27.16
C TYR A 175 7.69 6.67 27.35
N ALA A 176 7.10 6.75 28.55
CA ALA A 176 5.86 7.48 28.78
C ALA A 176 5.95 8.96 28.43
N GLU A 177 7.02 9.65 28.85
CA GLU A 177 7.24 11.06 28.54
C GLU A 177 7.43 11.28 27.04
N GLN A 178 8.29 10.49 26.41
CA GLN A 178 8.56 10.59 24.97
C GLN A 178 7.29 10.31 24.15
N ALA A 179 6.53 9.28 24.51
CA ALA A 179 5.29 8.93 23.81
C ALA A 179 4.26 10.06 23.88
N GLU A 180 4.12 10.76 25.01
CA GLU A 180 3.21 11.90 25.11
C GLU A 180 3.67 13.11 24.28
N VAL A 181 4.98 13.38 24.24
CA VAL A 181 5.55 14.45 23.39
C VAL A 181 5.30 14.16 21.90
N GLU A 182 5.65 12.97 21.44
CA GLU A 182 5.47 12.57 20.03
C GLU A 182 3.99 12.48 19.65
N ARG A 183 3.14 12.01 20.57
CA ARG A 183 1.69 12.01 20.37
C ARG A 183 1.14 13.42 20.26
N ALA A 184 1.57 14.36 21.10
CA ALA A 184 1.12 15.75 21.03
C ALA A 184 1.45 16.36 19.66
N ALA A 185 2.67 16.14 19.17
CA ALA A 185 3.09 16.59 17.83
C ALA A 185 2.28 15.91 16.71
N LEU A 186 1.97 14.62 16.83
CA LEU A 186 1.10 13.91 15.89
C LEU A 186 -0.32 14.50 15.86
N VAL A 187 -0.92 14.72 17.04
CA VAL A 187 -2.27 15.28 17.16
C VAL A 187 -2.32 16.70 16.62
N GLU A 188 -1.32 17.52 16.90
CA GLU A 188 -1.17 18.86 16.32
C GLU A 188 -1.11 18.79 14.79
N ALA A 189 -0.24 17.94 14.23
CA ALA A 189 -0.11 17.78 12.79
C ALA A 189 -1.41 17.33 12.12
N ILE A 190 -2.20 16.45 12.76
CA ILE A 190 -3.52 16.04 12.28
C ILE A 190 -4.52 17.20 12.38
N ALA A 191 -4.55 17.92 13.51
CA ALA A 191 -5.46 19.04 13.72
C ALA A 191 -5.23 20.18 12.71
N GLU A 192 -3.98 20.46 12.33
CA GLU A 192 -3.64 21.44 11.27
C GLU A 192 -4.32 21.17 9.91
N THR A 193 -4.81 19.95 9.68
CA THR A 193 -5.45 19.57 8.40
C THR A 193 -6.96 19.79 8.36
N ASP A 194 -7.59 20.11 9.50
CA ASP A 194 -9.03 20.30 9.63
C ASP A 194 -9.32 21.47 10.59
N ASP A 195 -9.88 22.57 10.08
CA ASP A 195 -10.13 23.80 10.83
C ASP A 195 -10.89 23.55 12.15
N ALA A 196 -11.87 22.62 12.15
CA ALA A 196 -12.65 22.33 13.34
C ALA A 196 -11.85 21.56 14.40
N LEU A 197 -10.90 20.72 13.99
CA LEU A 197 -9.99 20.04 14.91
C LEU A 197 -8.94 21.01 15.45
N LEU A 198 -8.45 21.92 14.61
CA LEU A 198 -7.49 22.94 15.01
C LEU A 198 -8.07 23.88 16.09
N GLU A 199 -9.32 24.31 15.94
CA GLU A 199 -10.02 25.10 16.96
C GLU A 199 -10.12 24.36 18.30
N LYS A 200 -10.52 23.08 18.28
CA LYS A 200 -10.57 22.24 19.50
C LYS A 200 -9.19 22.08 20.14
N PHE A 201 -8.16 21.88 19.32
CA PHE A 201 -6.79 21.73 19.79
C PHE A 201 -6.31 23.00 20.51
N PHE A 202 -6.55 24.20 19.96
CA PHE A 202 -6.19 25.46 20.62
C PHE A 202 -7.02 25.78 21.87
N ALA A 203 -8.21 25.19 21.99
CA ALA A 203 -9.06 25.31 23.17
C ALA A 203 -8.71 24.29 24.28
N ASP A 204 -7.64 23.48 24.10
CA ASP A 204 -7.30 22.34 24.96
C ASP A 204 -8.48 21.37 25.16
N GLU A 205 -9.38 21.26 24.18
CA GLU A 205 -10.51 20.34 24.20
C GLU A 205 -10.08 18.93 23.77
N GLU A 206 -10.63 17.91 24.42
CA GLU A 206 -10.35 16.52 24.07
C GLU A 206 -10.94 16.19 22.69
N ILE A 207 -10.06 15.87 21.73
CA ILE A 207 -10.46 15.43 20.39
C ILE A 207 -10.71 13.92 20.42
N PRO A 208 -11.91 13.44 20.04
CA PRO A 208 -12.19 12.01 19.95
C PRO A 208 -11.22 11.30 19.00
N LEU A 209 -10.77 10.11 19.37
CA LEU A 209 -9.82 9.31 18.57
C LEU A 209 -10.34 9.04 17.15
N ASN A 210 -11.63 8.76 17.00
CA ASN A 210 -12.23 8.52 15.68
C ASN A 210 -12.20 9.76 14.78
N ASP A 211 -12.34 10.96 15.37
CA ASP A 211 -12.26 12.22 14.62
C ASP A 211 -10.82 12.43 14.12
N LEU A 212 -9.82 12.14 14.95
CA LEU A 212 -8.40 12.16 14.54
C LEU A 212 -8.11 11.16 13.43
N LYS A 213 -8.57 9.91 13.56
CA LYS A 213 -8.38 8.86 12.53
C LYS A 213 -9.05 9.25 11.21
N ALA A 214 -10.26 9.82 11.26
CA ALA A 214 -10.97 10.29 10.07
C ALA A 214 -10.27 11.49 9.40
N ALA A 215 -9.80 12.47 10.18
CA ALA A 215 -9.05 13.60 9.64
C ALA A 215 -7.69 13.16 9.05
N LEU A 216 -6.97 12.28 9.74
CA LEU A 216 -5.74 11.70 9.22
C LEU A 216 -5.99 10.98 7.90
N ARG A 217 -7.04 10.16 7.78
CA ARG A 217 -7.38 9.52 6.49
C ARG A 217 -7.56 10.54 5.37
N LYS A 218 -8.32 11.62 5.62
CA LYS A 218 -8.50 12.71 4.63
C LYS A 218 -7.16 13.37 4.27
N ALA A 219 -6.31 13.64 5.26
CA ALA A 219 -5.00 14.23 5.06
C ALA A 219 -4.06 13.32 4.24
N VAL A 220 -4.11 12.01 4.45
CA VAL A 220 -3.33 11.02 3.70
C VAL A 220 -3.78 10.95 2.25
N ILE A 221 -5.09 10.81 2.01
CA ILE A 221 -5.66 10.80 0.65
C ILE A 221 -5.42 12.13 -0.08
N GLY A 222 -5.51 13.25 0.65
CA GLY A 222 -5.20 14.59 0.17
C GLY A 222 -3.71 14.90 0.03
N TYR A 223 -2.83 13.96 0.41
CA TYR A 223 -1.38 14.06 0.36
C TYR A 223 -0.81 15.26 1.16
N GLN A 224 -1.43 15.57 2.30
CA GLN A 224 -0.99 16.59 3.26
C GLN A 224 -0.09 16.02 4.35
N LEU A 225 -0.33 14.78 4.76
CA LEU A 225 0.46 14.04 5.75
C LEU A 225 0.84 12.67 5.19
N VAL A 226 2.03 12.19 5.56
CA VAL A 226 2.51 10.84 5.24
C VAL A 226 2.68 10.06 6.53
N PRO A 227 1.85 9.04 6.82
CA PRO A 227 1.98 8.25 8.03
C PRO A 227 3.29 7.47 8.00
N VAL A 228 4.00 7.42 9.13
CA VAL A 228 5.25 6.67 9.25
C VAL A 228 5.15 5.65 10.37
N PHE A 229 5.37 4.39 10.00
CA PHE A 229 5.46 3.25 10.88
C PHE A 229 6.89 2.72 10.95
N ALA A 230 7.20 1.92 11.96
CA ALA A 230 8.49 1.27 12.15
C ALA A 230 8.32 -0.22 12.45
N GLY A 231 9.31 -1.03 12.10
CA GLY A 231 9.27 -2.45 12.41
C GLY A 231 10.45 -3.25 11.88
N SER A 232 10.31 -4.57 11.98
CA SER A 232 11.20 -5.55 11.37
C SER A 232 10.35 -6.62 10.68
N SER A 233 10.32 -6.60 9.35
CA SER A 233 9.69 -7.67 8.58
C SER A 233 10.40 -9.01 8.77
N LEU A 234 11.70 -9.01 9.07
CA LEU A 234 12.46 -10.24 9.34
C LEU A 234 11.99 -10.93 10.63
N LYS A 235 11.70 -10.13 11.67
CA LYS A 235 11.21 -10.64 12.97
C LYS A 235 9.68 -10.68 13.07
N ASN A 236 8.94 -10.31 12.01
CA ASN A 236 7.48 -10.14 12.01
C ASN A 236 6.94 -9.15 13.06
N THR A 237 7.74 -8.14 13.39
CA THR A 237 7.44 -7.11 14.39
C THR A 237 6.98 -5.82 13.71
N GLY A 238 5.81 -5.29 14.08
CA GLY A 238 5.31 -3.99 13.57
C GLY A 238 4.68 -4.03 12.18
N VAL A 239 4.55 -5.20 11.54
CA VAL A 239 3.90 -5.34 10.22
C VAL A 239 2.37 -5.26 10.32
N GLN A 240 1.80 -5.79 11.41
CA GLN A 240 0.37 -5.84 11.69
C GLN A 240 -0.23 -4.42 11.82
N PRO A 241 0.33 -3.49 12.64
CA PRO A 241 -0.19 -2.12 12.68
C PRO A 241 -0.04 -1.39 11.35
N LEU A 242 1.00 -1.69 10.55
CA LEU A 242 1.11 -1.17 9.19
C LEU A 242 -0.03 -1.66 8.29
N LEU A 243 -0.40 -2.95 8.35
CA LEU A 243 -1.49 -3.49 7.54
C LEU A 243 -2.87 -2.96 7.97
N ASP A 244 -3.08 -2.73 9.27
CA ASP A 244 -4.27 -2.03 9.76
C ASP A 244 -4.31 -0.58 9.22
N ALA A 245 -3.17 0.11 9.22
CA ALA A 245 -3.04 1.46 8.67
C ALA A 245 -3.31 1.52 7.16
N VAL A 246 -3.00 0.47 6.40
CA VAL A 246 -3.39 0.36 4.98
C VAL A 246 -4.91 0.41 4.83
N VAL A 247 -5.65 -0.34 5.66
CA VAL A 247 -7.12 -0.29 5.64
C VAL A 247 -7.62 1.10 6.06
N GLU A 248 -7.03 1.64 7.12
CA GLU A 248 -7.55 2.83 7.78
C GLU A 248 -7.24 4.14 7.05
N TYR A 249 -6.08 4.25 6.39
CA TYR A 249 -5.60 5.52 5.85
C TYR A 249 -5.36 5.54 4.33
N LEU A 250 -5.06 4.41 3.68
CA LEU A 250 -4.92 4.40 2.23
C LEU A 250 -6.29 4.43 1.52
N PRO A 251 -6.36 5.01 0.32
CA PRO A 251 -7.61 5.11 -0.43
C PRO A 251 -8.11 3.75 -0.89
N SER A 252 -9.43 3.61 -0.86
CA SER A 252 -10.17 2.58 -1.59
C SER A 252 -10.44 3.06 -3.02
N PRO A 253 -10.70 2.16 -4.00
CA PRO A 253 -11.12 2.57 -5.34
C PRO A 253 -12.30 3.55 -5.38
N VAL A 254 -13.17 3.52 -4.36
CA VAL A 254 -14.32 4.45 -4.25
C VAL A 254 -13.94 5.87 -3.81
N ASP A 255 -12.75 6.05 -3.24
CA ASP A 255 -12.23 7.38 -2.86
C ASP A 255 -11.69 8.15 -4.08
N ILE A 256 -11.53 7.47 -5.22
CA ILE A 256 -11.14 8.08 -6.49
C ILE A 256 -12.40 8.49 -7.24
N ASP A 257 -12.60 9.80 -7.40
CA ASP A 257 -13.82 10.37 -8.00
C ASP A 257 -14.06 9.89 -9.45
N HIS A 258 -13.05 10.02 -10.31
CA HIS A 258 -13.13 9.57 -11.70
C HIS A 258 -11.75 9.36 -12.33
N ILE A 259 -11.72 8.56 -13.41
CA ILE A 259 -10.59 8.52 -14.34
C ILE A 259 -10.87 9.37 -15.57
N VAL A 260 -9.82 9.95 -16.15
CA VAL A 260 -9.88 10.73 -17.40
C VAL A 260 -9.24 9.93 -18.53
N GLY A 261 -9.90 9.90 -19.69
CA GLY A 261 -9.39 9.30 -20.92
C GLY A 261 -9.76 10.14 -22.13
N LYS A 262 -9.27 9.75 -23.31
CA LYS A 262 -9.63 10.38 -24.58
C LYS A 262 -10.46 9.45 -25.43
N ASN A 263 -11.59 9.93 -25.94
CA ASN A 263 -12.43 9.17 -26.84
C ASN A 263 -11.65 8.88 -28.14
N PRO A 264 -11.52 7.60 -28.57
CA PRO A 264 -10.72 7.25 -29.72
C PRO A 264 -11.27 7.80 -31.05
N LYS A 265 -12.58 8.12 -31.12
CA LYS A 265 -13.27 8.67 -32.29
C LYS A 265 -13.25 10.20 -32.30
N THR A 266 -13.69 10.85 -31.21
CA THR A 266 -13.84 12.33 -31.17
C THR A 266 -12.59 13.06 -30.72
N LYS A 267 -11.65 12.36 -30.03
CA LYS A 267 -10.45 12.92 -29.39
C LYS A 267 -10.70 13.83 -28.21
N GLU A 268 -11.96 14.03 -27.83
CA GLU A 268 -12.36 14.77 -26.64
C GLU A 268 -12.04 13.98 -25.37
N GLU A 269 -11.86 14.70 -24.28
CA GLU A 269 -11.69 14.10 -22.96
C GLU A 269 -13.04 13.59 -22.45
N GLU A 270 -13.02 12.37 -21.91
CA GLU A 270 -14.16 11.75 -21.25
C GLU A 270 -13.73 11.30 -19.86
N THR A 271 -14.68 11.37 -18.93
CA THR A 271 -14.49 10.85 -17.57
C THR A 271 -15.29 9.58 -17.37
N ARG A 272 -14.80 8.69 -16.50
CA ARG A 272 -15.54 7.51 -16.02
C ARG A 272 -15.48 7.50 -14.51
N LYS A 273 -16.64 7.43 -13.86
CA LYS A 273 -16.72 7.16 -12.42
C LYS A 273 -16.38 5.70 -12.15
N LEU A 274 -15.81 5.40 -10.99
CA LEU A 274 -15.38 4.06 -10.66
C LEU A 274 -16.54 3.20 -10.13
N LEU A 275 -17.60 3.07 -10.93
CA LEU A 275 -18.84 2.40 -10.56
C LEU A 275 -19.11 1.17 -11.45
N PRO A 276 -19.67 0.07 -10.92
CA PRO A 276 -20.03 -1.12 -11.71
C PRO A 276 -21.10 -0.86 -12.79
N GLU A 277 -21.91 0.18 -12.65
CA GLU A 277 -22.99 0.54 -13.57
C GLU A 277 -22.50 1.37 -14.77
N GLU A 278 -21.31 1.96 -14.67
CA GLU A 278 -20.68 2.72 -15.75
C GLU A 278 -20.24 1.80 -16.91
N PRO A 279 -20.05 2.33 -18.13
CA PRO A 279 -19.51 1.54 -19.23
C PRO A 279 -18.12 0.99 -18.92
N PHE A 280 -17.87 -0.27 -19.29
CA PHE A 280 -16.63 -0.97 -18.98
C PHE A 280 -15.39 -0.20 -19.46
N CYS A 281 -14.46 0.06 -18.53
CA CYS A 281 -13.13 0.58 -18.82
C CYS A 281 -12.10 -0.13 -17.95
N ALA A 282 -11.01 -0.60 -18.57
CA ALA A 282 -9.89 -1.21 -17.88
C ALA A 282 -8.56 -0.85 -18.53
N LEU A 283 -7.49 -0.87 -17.75
CA LEU A 283 -6.12 -0.72 -18.22
C LEU A 283 -5.38 -2.04 -18.05
N ALA A 284 -4.88 -2.58 -19.17
CA ALA A 284 -3.90 -3.65 -19.13
C ALA A 284 -2.55 -3.07 -18.73
N PHE A 285 -1.93 -3.61 -17.68
CA PHE A 285 -0.68 -3.09 -17.14
C PHE A 285 0.42 -4.15 -17.02
N LYS A 286 0.11 -5.44 -17.05
CA LYS A 286 1.15 -6.46 -17.08
C LYS A 286 0.76 -7.61 -18.00
N ILE A 287 1.72 -8.11 -18.76
CA ILE A 287 1.58 -9.34 -19.54
C ILE A 287 2.59 -10.33 -19.03
N GLN A 288 2.11 -11.52 -18.67
CA GLN A 288 2.94 -12.62 -18.19
C GLN A 288 2.56 -13.89 -18.95
N THR A 289 3.54 -14.70 -19.31
CA THR A 289 3.27 -16.02 -19.88
C THR A 289 3.30 -17.05 -18.76
N ASP A 290 2.19 -17.73 -18.55
CA ASP A 290 2.09 -18.84 -17.63
C ASP A 290 2.23 -20.18 -18.38
N PRO A 291 3.00 -21.16 -17.86
CA PRO A 291 3.19 -22.45 -18.52
C PRO A 291 1.90 -23.27 -18.75
N HIS A 292 0.88 -23.08 -17.92
CA HIS A 292 -0.34 -23.90 -17.92
C HIS A 292 -1.51 -23.22 -18.63
N VAL A 293 -1.64 -21.91 -18.46
CA VAL A 293 -2.78 -21.14 -18.98
C VAL A 293 -2.42 -20.20 -20.14
N GLY A 294 -1.14 -20.10 -20.48
CA GLY A 294 -0.64 -19.29 -21.58
C GLY A 294 -0.51 -17.81 -21.23
N LYS A 295 -0.77 -16.92 -22.20
CA LYS A 295 -0.62 -15.46 -22.03
C LYS A 295 -1.69 -14.92 -21.08
N LEU A 296 -1.26 -14.45 -19.91
CA LEU A 296 -2.03 -13.69 -18.93
C LEU A 296 -1.87 -12.20 -19.18
N THR A 297 -2.99 -11.48 -19.21
CA THR A 297 -3.02 -10.02 -19.28
C THR A 297 -3.65 -9.48 -18.00
N TYR A 298 -2.84 -8.92 -17.10
CA TYR A 298 -3.31 -8.28 -15.89
C TYR A 298 -3.92 -6.92 -16.22
N CYS A 299 -5.13 -6.72 -15.73
CA CYS A 299 -5.92 -5.52 -15.96
C CYS A 299 -6.45 -4.99 -14.63
N ARG A 300 -6.45 -3.67 -14.47
CA ARG A 300 -7.27 -2.97 -13.48
C ARG A 300 -8.56 -2.51 -14.14
N VAL A 301 -9.69 -2.94 -13.60
CA VAL A 301 -11.01 -2.46 -13.99
C VAL A 301 -11.28 -1.16 -13.25
N TYR A 302 -11.48 -0.07 -14.00
CA TYR A 302 -11.81 1.22 -13.41
C TYR A 302 -13.32 1.43 -13.36
N SER A 303 -14.06 1.05 -14.40
CA SER A 303 -15.51 1.21 -14.44
C SER A 303 -16.19 0.02 -15.09
N GLY A 304 -17.46 -0.16 -14.77
CA GLY A 304 -18.30 -1.22 -15.30
C GLY A 304 -17.97 -2.60 -14.79
N THR A 305 -18.40 -3.59 -15.56
CA THR A 305 -18.18 -5.00 -15.28
C THR A 305 -17.65 -5.73 -16.50
N LEU A 306 -16.83 -6.75 -16.26
CA LEU A 306 -16.26 -7.62 -17.27
C LEU A 306 -16.68 -9.06 -16.98
N LYS A 307 -17.41 -9.69 -17.90
CA LYS A 307 -17.81 -11.10 -17.75
C LYS A 307 -16.91 -12.03 -18.54
N ALA A 308 -16.62 -13.20 -17.99
CA ALA A 308 -15.94 -14.27 -18.72
C ALA A 308 -16.76 -14.67 -19.96
N GLY A 309 -16.07 -15.03 -21.05
CA GLY A 309 -16.69 -15.35 -22.33
C GLY A 309 -17.21 -14.16 -23.15
N SER A 310 -17.23 -12.95 -22.59
CA SER A 310 -17.74 -11.73 -23.25
C SER A 310 -16.74 -11.14 -24.25
N TYR A 311 -17.11 -10.04 -24.90
CA TYR A 311 -16.26 -9.30 -25.83
C TYR A 311 -16.01 -7.89 -25.31
N THR A 312 -14.75 -7.46 -25.37
CA THR A 312 -14.34 -6.09 -25.07
C THR A 312 -13.72 -5.43 -26.30
N TYR A 313 -13.60 -4.10 -26.27
CA TYR A 313 -13.02 -3.32 -27.36
C TYR A 313 -11.65 -2.76 -26.95
N ASN A 314 -10.61 -3.17 -27.65
CA ASN A 314 -9.27 -2.62 -27.48
C ASN A 314 -9.21 -1.25 -28.19
N SER A 315 -9.31 -0.18 -27.41
CA SER A 315 -9.37 1.20 -27.93
C SER A 315 -8.10 1.64 -28.66
N THR A 316 -6.93 1.10 -28.26
CA THR A 316 -5.63 1.39 -28.87
C THR A 316 -5.44 0.65 -30.20
N ARG A 317 -5.93 -0.58 -30.30
CA ARG A 317 -5.82 -1.43 -31.52
C ARG A 317 -7.02 -1.32 -32.45
N LYS A 318 -8.12 -0.73 -31.98
CA LYS A 318 -9.39 -0.57 -32.70
C LYS A 318 -10.02 -1.89 -33.14
N GLU A 319 -9.93 -2.90 -32.28
CA GLU A 319 -10.50 -4.23 -32.54
C GLU A 319 -11.23 -4.80 -31.33
N LYS A 320 -12.14 -5.74 -31.58
CA LYS A 320 -12.83 -6.48 -30.53
C LYS A 320 -11.99 -7.69 -30.12
N GLU A 321 -11.80 -7.88 -28.82
CA GLU A 321 -11.12 -9.04 -28.26
C GLU A 321 -12.09 -9.85 -27.41
N ARG A 322 -11.96 -11.18 -27.46
CA ARG A 322 -12.79 -12.08 -26.65
C ARG A 322 -12.10 -12.30 -25.30
N VAL A 323 -12.85 -12.05 -24.23
CA VAL A 323 -12.46 -12.39 -22.86
C VAL A 323 -12.70 -13.89 -22.69
N GLY A 324 -11.64 -14.68 -22.59
CA GLY A 324 -11.75 -16.12 -22.43
C GLY A 324 -12.14 -16.48 -21.00
N ARG A 325 -11.16 -16.39 -20.10
CA ARG A 325 -11.31 -16.64 -18.67
C ARG A 325 -10.80 -15.45 -17.87
N LEU A 326 -11.40 -15.24 -16.70
CA LEU A 326 -10.93 -14.28 -15.70
C LEU A 326 -10.34 -15.07 -14.54
N LEU A 327 -9.16 -14.66 -14.10
CA LEU A 327 -8.44 -15.31 -13.01
C LEU A 327 -8.12 -14.28 -11.93
N LEU A 328 -8.39 -14.65 -10.69
CA LEU A 328 -7.84 -13.98 -9.52
C LEU A 328 -6.56 -14.71 -9.10
N MET A 329 -5.49 -13.93 -8.96
CA MET A 329 -4.17 -14.47 -8.61
C MET A 329 -3.96 -14.31 -7.11
N HIS A 330 -3.88 -15.42 -6.39
CA HIS A 330 -3.67 -15.49 -4.95
C HIS A 330 -2.34 -16.17 -4.65
N ALA A 331 -1.27 -15.40 -4.54
CA ALA A 331 0.11 -15.90 -4.44
C ALA A 331 0.41 -16.90 -5.58
N ASN A 332 0.51 -18.19 -5.27
CA ASN A 332 0.73 -19.28 -6.22
C ASN A 332 -0.55 -19.99 -6.69
N GLN A 333 -1.72 -19.62 -6.15
CA GLN A 333 -3.03 -20.18 -6.49
C GLN A 333 -3.77 -19.29 -7.50
N ARG A 334 -4.63 -19.93 -8.29
CA ARG A 334 -5.45 -19.29 -9.32
C ARG A 334 -6.90 -19.64 -9.08
N GLU A 335 -7.74 -18.64 -8.92
CA GLU A 335 -9.19 -18.82 -8.79
C GLU A 335 -9.87 -18.29 -10.07
N GLU A 336 -10.68 -19.12 -10.72
CA GLU A 336 -11.47 -18.67 -11.87
C GLU A 336 -12.67 -17.84 -11.39
N MET A 337 -12.92 -16.71 -12.05
CA MET A 337 -14.04 -15.82 -11.75
C MET A 337 -14.99 -15.70 -12.95
N ASP A 338 -16.28 -15.57 -12.67
CA ASP A 338 -17.30 -15.33 -13.70
C ASP A 338 -17.37 -13.87 -14.15
N GLU A 339 -17.13 -12.94 -13.22
CA GLU A 339 -17.15 -11.51 -13.47
C GLU A 339 -16.11 -10.74 -12.65
N ALA A 340 -15.63 -9.64 -13.22
CA ALA A 340 -14.81 -8.64 -12.54
C ALA A 340 -15.55 -7.28 -12.55
N ARG A 341 -15.39 -6.50 -11.48
CA ARG A 341 -16.09 -5.21 -11.25
C ARG A 341 -15.11 -4.05 -11.11
N ALA A 342 -15.63 -2.82 -11.20
CA ALA A 342 -14.89 -1.59 -10.93
C ALA A 342 -14.09 -1.69 -9.61
N GLY A 343 -12.80 -1.34 -9.67
CA GLY A 343 -11.84 -1.45 -8.57
C GLY A 343 -11.03 -2.74 -8.55
N GLU A 344 -11.42 -3.78 -9.28
CA GLU A 344 -10.71 -5.06 -9.22
C GLU A 344 -9.50 -5.13 -10.15
N ILE A 345 -8.46 -5.85 -9.68
CA ILE A 345 -7.33 -6.28 -10.49
C ILE A 345 -7.50 -7.77 -10.78
N VAL A 346 -7.47 -8.13 -12.07
CA VAL A 346 -7.69 -9.50 -12.55
C VAL A 346 -6.73 -9.85 -13.68
N ALA A 347 -6.42 -11.13 -13.84
CA ALA A 347 -5.69 -11.65 -14.98
C ALA A 347 -6.66 -12.22 -16.03
N ILE A 348 -6.54 -11.77 -17.27
CA ILE A 348 -7.39 -12.18 -18.39
C ILE A 348 -6.63 -13.14 -19.30
N VAL A 349 -7.24 -14.29 -19.57
CA VAL A 349 -6.80 -15.26 -20.59
C VAL A 349 -7.55 -15.03 -21.89
N GLY A 350 -6.84 -15.01 -23.02
CA GLY A 350 -7.45 -15.03 -24.37
C GLY A 350 -7.33 -13.74 -25.16
N LEU A 351 -6.77 -12.67 -24.59
CA LEU A 351 -6.47 -11.42 -25.30
C LEU A 351 -5.26 -11.58 -26.22
N LYS A 352 -5.46 -11.42 -27.52
CA LYS A 352 -4.45 -11.70 -28.55
C LYS A 352 -3.58 -10.47 -28.82
N SER A 353 -4.21 -9.31 -29.00
CA SER A 353 -3.57 -8.10 -29.50
C SER A 353 -3.31 -7.04 -28.42
N THR A 354 -3.82 -7.27 -27.21
CA THR A 354 -3.52 -6.41 -26.06
C THR A 354 -2.03 -6.39 -25.73
N LYS A 355 -1.51 -5.17 -25.49
CA LYS A 355 -0.14 -4.82 -25.07
C LYS A 355 -0.21 -3.77 -23.95
N THR A 356 0.87 -3.64 -23.19
CA THR A 356 1.00 -2.78 -21.98
C THR A 356 2.01 -1.66 -22.16
#